data_AF-A0A1V3QD47-F1
#
_entry.id   AF-A0A1V3QD47-F1
#
_cell.length_a   1.000
_cell.length_b   1.000
_cell.length_c   1.000
_cell.angle_alpha   90.00
_cell.angle_beta   90.00
_cell.angle_gamma   90.00
#
_symmetry.space_group_name_H-M   'P 1'
#
loop_
_entity.id
_entity.type
_entity.pdbx_description
1 polymer ?
#
loop_
_entity_poly.entity_id
_entity_poly.type
_entity_poly.pdbx_seq_one_letter_code
_entity_poly.pdbx_strand_id
1 'polypeptide(L)'
;MNPLPLLRVPWFSAHRSMRWMMVFVLACCSAGAVAIGVFAPGPGQWKGVAGLLGLGLFFLWAFFLSTTLLLAIDARQLRVPGIQRQIIRSLLLCGVLTISLPAVLLGMLGEPVAPVVILLALASVLGVTFALMPRYLAALLGMTPSLLNALWYRCHLPGPDDPHFTAAGAVSVVALLLPIIWRWRQLVRAGANQPQGWSSPMVLQLRNGSWGHWSGIGENRQIRLRPVWLQPDASLTGVGPAMPRKALRIALGGWYMPQTLRSYARQLGLLLSLFALPMLGFVAIARFGRSGSDVSTTLTAGLVGSLGALTVIAGPMVGAFSLAWLGKRWQRVNGELPLLALLPAFGDPACAKRELLRAGLGLPLCLHGLLAVLVVAAMLHWHQYAQPLSFLLLAQLVTATVTVSALLNLFGGLALPLWAMGLTLAATFLLTVLSAMLPAMAWGHHPVGWAGAMLPPLGLGWLLLGGAMIWLGRRGWRGLMLRPHPFLLN
;
A
#
# COMPACT_ATOMS: atom_id res chain seq x y z
N MET A 1 23.03 14.56 28.56
CA MET A 1 22.06 13.46 28.62
C MET A 1 22.46 12.40 27.60
N ASN A 2 22.43 11.12 27.94
CA ASN A 2 22.74 10.03 27.00
C ASN A 2 21.62 9.95 25.93
N PRO A 3 21.92 10.05 24.61
CA PRO A 3 20.91 9.98 23.54
C PRO A 3 20.44 8.56 23.24
N LEU A 4 21.18 7.53 23.67
CA LEU A 4 20.85 6.12 23.39
C LEU A 4 19.43 5.70 23.81
N PRO A 5 18.89 6.10 24.98
CA PRO A 5 17.53 5.77 25.36
C PRO A 5 16.49 6.40 24.43
N LEU A 6 16.76 7.57 23.85
CA LEU A 6 15.87 8.23 22.91
C LEU A 6 15.81 7.47 21.57
N LEU A 7 16.95 6.98 21.09
CA LEU A 7 17.01 6.21 19.84
C LEU A 7 16.34 4.83 19.94
N ARG A 8 16.22 4.27 21.16
CA ARG A 8 15.62 2.94 21.37
C ARG A 8 14.09 2.97 21.41
N VAL A 9 13.45 4.11 21.69
CA VAL A 9 11.98 4.20 21.83
C VAL A 9 11.22 3.65 20.60
N PRO A 10 11.56 4.04 19.36
CA PRO A 10 10.82 3.56 18.18
C PRO A 10 11.00 2.06 17.95
N TRP A 11 12.15 1.51 18.34
CA TRP A 11 12.38 0.08 18.28
C TRP A 11 11.45 -0.64 19.24
N PHE A 12 11.28 -0.19 20.47
CA PHE A 12 10.35 -0.82 21.41
C PHE A 12 8.88 -0.72 20.99
N SER A 13 8.46 0.37 20.34
CA SER A 13 7.07 0.54 19.90
C SER A 13 6.70 -0.33 18.69
N ALA A 14 7.66 -0.68 17.83
CA ALA A 14 7.39 -1.44 16.61
C ALA A 14 7.47 -2.96 16.84
N HIS A 15 6.59 -3.70 16.16
CA HIS A 15 6.66 -5.17 16.11
C HIS A 15 7.93 -5.66 15.40
N ARG A 16 8.40 -6.87 15.76
CA ARG A 16 9.64 -7.46 15.21
C ARG A 16 9.64 -7.55 13.68
N SER A 17 8.54 -7.98 13.08
CA SER A 17 8.41 -8.06 11.61
C SER A 17 8.54 -6.70 10.93
N MET A 18 7.96 -5.68 11.55
CA MET A 18 7.97 -4.32 11.05
C MET A 18 9.36 -3.66 11.15
N ARG A 19 10.11 -3.95 12.22
CA ARG A 19 11.52 -3.55 12.35
C ARG A 19 12.34 -4.08 11.16
N TRP A 20 12.27 -5.38 10.89
CA TRP A 20 13.03 -6.01 9.81
C TRP A 20 12.57 -5.54 8.43
N MET A 21 11.26 -5.35 8.22
CA MET A 21 10.73 -4.79 7.00
C MET A 21 11.29 -3.39 6.73
N MET A 22 11.39 -2.54 7.75
CA MET A 22 11.92 -1.18 7.59
C MET A 22 13.41 -1.16 7.37
N VAL A 23 14.17 -2.03 8.04
CA VAL A 23 15.59 -2.26 7.74
C VAL A 23 15.77 -2.66 6.28
N PHE A 24 14.96 -3.60 5.79
CA PHE A 24 15.02 -4.04 4.40
C PHE A 24 14.68 -2.92 3.42
N VAL A 25 13.58 -2.18 3.63
CA VAL A 25 13.18 -1.06 2.77
C VAL A 25 14.27 0.02 2.73
N LEU A 26 14.81 0.40 3.88
CA LEU A 26 15.90 1.38 3.95
C LEU A 26 17.18 0.86 3.28
N ALA A 27 17.52 -0.42 3.47
CA ALA A 27 18.67 -1.03 2.81
C ALA A 27 18.51 -1.03 1.29
N CYS A 28 17.33 -1.39 0.76
CA CYS A 28 17.05 -1.34 -0.67
C CYS A 28 17.08 0.08 -1.22
N CYS A 29 16.47 1.05 -0.52
CA CYS A 29 16.50 2.45 -0.95
C CYS A 29 17.93 3.01 -0.92
N SER A 30 18.70 2.69 0.11
CA SER A 30 20.10 3.13 0.22
C SER A 30 20.99 2.47 -0.83
N ALA A 31 20.83 1.17 -1.07
CA ALA A 31 21.58 0.44 -2.10
C ALA A 31 21.25 0.96 -3.50
N GLY A 32 19.97 1.22 -3.79
CA GLY A 32 19.60 1.84 -5.06
C GLY A 32 20.09 3.29 -5.17
N ALA A 33 20.18 4.03 -4.06
CA ALA A 33 20.68 5.40 -4.05
C ALA A 33 22.19 5.43 -4.34
N VAL A 34 22.94 4.49 -3.76
CA VAL A 34 24.35 4.24 -4.09
C VAL A 34 24.50 3.82 -5.55
N ALA A 35 23.66 2.90 -6.04
CA ALA A 35 23.71 2.46 -7.43
C ALA A 35 23.46 3.63 -8.41
N ILE A 36 22.49 4.51 -8.12
CA ILE A 36 22.28 5.73 -8.91
C ILE A 36 23.52 6.62 -8.87
N GLY A 37 24.08 6.88 -7.68
CA GLY A 37 25.26 7.73 -7.55
C GLY A 37 26.53 7.18 -8.21
N VAL A 38 26.63 5.85 -8.41
CA VAL A 38 27.79 5.20 -9.04
C VAL A 38 27.59 5.02 -10.55
N PHE A 39 26.39 4.64 -10.98
CA PHE A 39 26.14 4.19 -12.35
C PHE A 39 25.35 5.17 -13.22
N ALA A 40 24.73 6.21 -12.66
CA ALA A 40 23.99 7.21 -13.44
C ALA A 40 24.91 8.38 -13.81
N PRO A 41 25.29 8.57 -15.08
CA PRO A 41 26.10 9.71 -15.48
C PRO A 41 25.27 11.00 -15.49
N GLY A 42 25.76 12.05 -14.83
CA GLY A 42 25.35 13.44 -15.10
C GLY A 42 25.10 14.33 -13.87
N PRO A 43 25.05 15.66 -14.07
CA PRO A 43 24.93 16.67 -13.00
C PRO A 43 23.59 16.66 -12.23
N GLY A 44 22.63 15.81 -12.63
CA GLY A 44 21.33 15.66 -11.98
C GLY A 44 21.16 14.38 -11.15
N GLN A 45 22.22 13.59 -10.98
CA GLN A 45 22.17 12.29 -10.29
C GLN A 45 21.63 12.41 -8.85
N TRP A 46 21.99 13.49 -8.14
CA TRP A 46 21.62 13.71 -6.74
C TRP A 46 20.11 13.73 -6.52
N LYS A 47 19.31 14.09 -7.53
CA LYS A 47 17.84 14.08 -7.46
C LYS A 47 17.31 12.66 -7.33
N GLY A 48 17.89 11.73 -8.09
CA GLY A 48 17.54 10.31 -8.02
C GLY A 48 17.96 9.71 -6.67
N VAL A 49 19.17 10.05 -6.20
CA VAL A 49 19.69 9.63 -4.88
C VAL A 49 18.80 10.16 -3.76
N ALA A 50 18.54 11.47 -3.72
CA ALA A 50 17.70 12.12 -2.73
C ALA A 50 16.24 11.64 -2.81
N GLY A 51 15.71 11.43 -4.02
CA GLY A 51 14.38 10.89 -4.26
C GLY A 51 14.20 9.48 -3.67
N LEU A 52 15.17 8.61 -3.90
CA LEU A 52 15.10 7.23 -3.40
C LEU A 52 15.33 7.14 -1.89
N LEU A 53 16.25 7.94 -1.34
CA LEU A 53 16.38 8.10 0.12
C LEU A 53 15.10 8.69 0.73
N GLY A 54 14.50 9.68 0.08
CA GLY A 54 13.22 10.27 0.45
C GLY A 54 12.10 9.24 0.47
N LEU A 55 12.03 8.34 -0.52
CA LEU A 55 11.09 7.23 -0.53
C LEU A 55 11.28 6.33 0.70
N GLY A 56 12.52 5.96 1.01
CA GLY A 56 12.85 5.20 2.23
C GLY A 56 12.40 5.91 3.51
N LEU A 57 12.64 7.23 3.62
CA LEU A 57 12.17 8.05 4.74
C LEU A 57 10.66 8.13 4.81
N PHE A 58 9.96 8.27 3.67
CA PHE A 58 8.51 8.23 3.62
C PHE A 58 7.98 6.95 4.28
N PHE A 59 8.50 5.77 3.91
CA PHE A 59 8.11 4.50 4.54
C PHE A 59 8.44 4.44 6.03
N LEU A 60 9.65 4.90 6.40
CA LEU A 60 10.08 4.94 7.79
C LEU A 60 9.13 5.78 8.65
N TRP A 61 8.72 6.95 8.17
CA TRP A 61 7.80 7.84 8.89
C TRP A 61 6.34 7.36 8.82
N ALA A 62 5.91 6.81 7.69
CA ALA A 62 4.55 6.30 7.50
C ALA A 62 4.25 5.10 8.38
N PHE A 63 5.18 4.15 8.44
CA PHE A 63 4.96 2.88 9.11
C PHE A 63 5.73 2.84 10.44
N PHE A 64 7.05 2.93 10.43
CA PHE A 64 7.85 2.65 11.63
C PHE A 64 7.67 3.67 12.75
N LEU A 65 8.03 4.92 12.49
CA LEU A 65 8.07 5.98 13.49
C LEU A 65 6.66 6.37 13.94
N SER A 66 5.66 6.21 13.08
CA SER A 66 4.26 6.44 13.46
C SER A 66 3.79 5.51 14.59
N THR A 67 4.36 4.31 14.78
CA THR A 67 4.00 3.43 15.91
C THR A 67 4.27 4.05 17.28
N THR A 68 5.18 5.02 17.36
CA THR A 68 5.42 5.78 18.61
C THR A 68 4.19 6.59 19.04
N LEU A 69 3.28 6.92 18.12
CA LEU A 69 1.98 7.52 18.44
C LEU A 69 1.13 6.58 19.28
N LEU A 70 1.13 5.28 18.96
CA LEU A 70 0.40 4.27 19.72
C LEU A 70 0.95 4.21 21.15
N LEU A 71 2.27 4.22 21.29
CA LEU A 71 2.93 4.31 22.58
C LEU A 71 2.58 5.61 23.31
N ALA A 72 2.46 6.74 22.61
CA ALA A 72 2.09 8.03 23.21
C ALA A 72 0.62 8.06 23.68
N ILE A 73 -0.28 7.40 22.93
CA ILE A 73 -1.67 7.19 23.32
C ILE A 73 -1.73 6.35 24.60
N ASP A 74 -1.04 5.21 24.62
CA ASP A 74 -1.04 4.29 25.77
C ASP A 74 -0.39 4.93 27.00
N ALA A 75 0.76 5.60 26.84
CA ALA A 75 1.44 6.33 27.92
C ALA A 75 0.53 7.40 28.55
N ARG A 76 -0.31 8.05 27.74
CA ARG A 76 -1.27 9.02 28.27
C ARG A 76 -2.45 8.35 28.96
N GLN A 77 -2.99 7.27 28.40
CA GLN A 77 -4.08 6.52 29.05
C GLN A 77 -3.63 6.00 30.42
N LEU A 78 -2.37 5.58 30.54
CA LEU A 78 -1.73 5.19 31.79
C LEU A 78 -1.26 6.38 32.66
N ARG A 79 -1.47 7.62 32.21
CA ARG A 79 -1.10 8.87 32.91
C ARG A 79 0.40 8.96 33.27
N VAL A 80 1.28 8.55 32.36
CA VAL A 80 2.75 8.59 32.54
C VAL A 80 3.40 9.70 31.68
N PRO A 81 3.39 10.97 32.15
CA PRO A 81 3.83 12.12 31.34
C PRO A 81 5.34 12.10 31.02
N GLY A 82 6.16 11.45 31.85
CA GLY A 82 7.60 11.29 31.60
C GLY A 82 7.89 10.54 30.31
N ILE A 83 7.22 9.40 30.11
CA ILE A 83 7.34 8.58 28.88
C ILE A 83 6.86 9.39 27.66
N GLN A 84 5.75 10.13 27.79
CA GLN A 84 5.23 10.95 26.70
C GLN A 84 6.23 12.03 26.25
N ARG A 85 6.89 12.72 27.18
CA ARG A 85 7.95 13.70 26.86
C ARG A 85 9.15 13.03 26.19
N GLN A 86 9.51 11.83 26.62
CA GLN A 86 10.61 11.05 26.03
C GLN A 86 10.30 10.62 24.59
N ILE A 87 9.05 10.22 24.30
CA ILE A 87 8.60 9.89 22.94
C ILE A 87 8.73 11.10 22.01
N ILE A 88 8.29 12.28 22.43
CA ILE A 88 8.38 13.50 21.62
C ILE A 88 9.85 13.84 21.34
N ARG A 89 10.71 13.80 22.36
CA ARG A 89 12.16 14.04 22.20
C ARG A 89 12.82 13.02 21.26
N SER A 90 12.41 11.75 21.37
CA SER A 90 12.86 10.69 20.47
C SER A 90 12.47 10.98 19.02
N LEU A 91 11.22 11.36 18.76
CA LEU A 91 10.75 11.70 17.42
C LEU A 91 11.47 12.91 16.83
N LEU A 92 11.70 13.97 17.62
CA LEU A 92 12.47 15.14 17.17
C LEU A 92 13.91 14.77 16.83
N LEU A 93 14.56 13.96 17.68
CA LEU A 93 15.93 13.49 17.42
C LEU A 93 15.99 12.63 16.16
N CYS A 94 15.06 11.69 15.99
CA CYS A 94 14.96 10.89 14.76
C CYS A 94 14.68 11.77 13.53
N GLY A 95 13.82 12.79 13.65
CA GLY A 95 13.57 13.81 12.64
C GLY A 95 14.84 14.48 12.15
N VAL A 96 15.61 15.03 13.08
CA VAL A 96 16.88 15.69 12.76
C VAL A 96 17.84 14.69 12.11
N LEU A 97 18.09 13.54 12.73
CA LEU A 97 19.09 12.57 12.25
C LEU A 97 18.75 11.99 10.87
N THR A 98 17.48 11.65 10.63
CA THR A 98 17.06 11.03 9.35
C THR A 98 17.14 11.98 8.17
N ILE A 99 17.09 13.29 8.40
CA ILE A 99 17.23 14.31 7.36
C ILE A 99 18.68 14.81 7.26
N SER A 100 19.30 15.13 8.41
CA SER A 100 20.63 15.75 8.44
C SER A 100 21.73 14.81 7.98
N LEU A 101 21.68 13.51 8.37
CA LEU A 101 22.72 12.55 8.01
C LEU A 101 22.86 12.38 6.47
N PRO A 102 21.80 12.04 5.71
CA PRO A 102 21.90 11.94 4.26
C PRO A 102 22.20 13.30 3.59
N ALA A 103 21.71 14.41 4.13
CA ALA A 103 21.99 15.74 3.58
C ALA A 103 23.47 16.13 3.75
N VAL A 104 24.08 15.83 4.89
CA VAL A 104 25.52 16.07 5.14
C VAL A 104 26.36 15.17 4.24
N LEU A 105 26.01 13.88 4.12
CA LEU A 105 26.72 12.96 3.23
C LEU A 105 26.70 13.43 1.78
N LEU A 106 25.54 13.87 1.28
CA LEU A 106 25.43 14.44 -0.07
C LEU A 106 26.17 15.77 -0.19
N GLY A 107 26.10 16.64 0.82
CA GLY A 107 26.87 17.89 0.85
C GLY A 107 28.38 17.68 0.81
N MET A 108 28.89 16.66 1.50
CA MET A 108 30.31 16.27 1.44
C MET A 108 30.74 15.79 0.04
N LEU A 109 29.79 15.29 -0.76
CA LEU A 109 30.01 14.92 -2.16
C LEU A 109 29.86 16.11 -3.13
N GLY A 110 29.68 17.33 -2.61
CA GLY A 110 29.53 18.55 -3.41
C GLY A 110 28.12 18.82 -3.92
N GLU A 111 27.13 18.02 -3.48
CA GLU A 111 25.74 18.14 -3.94
C GLU A 111 24.98 19.24 -3.19
N PRO A 112 23.91 19.83 -3.78
CA PRO A 112 23.22 20.97 -3.19
C PRO A 112 22.45 20.58 -1.92
N VAL A 113 22.94 21.01 -0.75
CA VAL A 113 22.40 20.62 0.57
C VAL A 113 20.97 21.09 0.80
N ALA A 114 20.66 22.35 0.47
CA ALA A 114 19.34 22.95 0.74
C ALA A 114 18.17 22.20 0.06
N PRO A 115 18.18 21.96 -1.27
CA PRO A 115 17.08 21.23 -1.92
C PRO A 115 17.00 19.77 -1.45
N VAL A 116 18.13 19.13 -1.12
CA VAL A 116 18.14 17.78 -0.53
C VAL A 116 17.43 17.76 0.81
N VAL A 117 17.74 18.68 1.73
CA VAL A 117 17.06 18.78 3.03
C VAL A 117 15.56 18.97 2.86
N ILE A 118 15.14 19.86 1.95
CA ILE A 118 13.72 20.11 1.68
C ILE A 118 13.02 18.88 1.11
N LEU A 119 13.64 18.16 0.19
CA LEU A 119 13.07 16.97 -0.42
C LEU A 119 12.89 15.84 0.62
N LEU A 120 13.89 15.62 1.46
CA LEU A 120 13.84 14.62 2.54
C LEU A 120 12.83 15.02 3.63
N ALA A 121 12.72 16.31 3.96
CA ALA A 121 11.73 16.83 4.88
C ALA A 121 10.31 16.66 4.34
N LEU A 122 10.06 17.00 3.07
CA LEU A 122 8.78 16.77 2.40
C LEU A 122 8.40 15.30 2.42
N ALA A 123 9.32 14.39 2.08
CA ALA A 123 9.05 12.97 2.09
C ALA A 123 8.71 12.44 3.50
N SER A 124 9.42 12.92 4.52
CA SER A 124 9.15 12.57 5.93
C SER A 124 7.78 13.07 6.40
N VAL A 125 7.46 14.34 6.09
CA VAL A 125 6.19 14.97 6.45
C VAL A 125 5.02 14.33 5.71
N LEU A 126 5.19 13.97 4.44
CA LEU A 126 4.20 13.19 3.67
C LEU A 126 3.99 11.80 4.29
N GLY A 127 5.06 11.13 4.73
CA GLY A 127 4.98 9.85 5.43
C GLY A 127 4.15 9.94 6.72
N VAL A 128 4.44 10.94 7.57
CA VAL A 128 3.64 11.19 8.78
C VAL A 128 2.20 11.56 8.44
N THR A 129 1.99 12.39 7.41
CA THR A 129 0.65 12.78 6.93
C THR A 129 -0.15 11.54 6.54
N PHE A 130 0.45 10.64 5.75
CA PHE A 130 -0.15 9.36 5.38
C PHE A 130 -0.54 8.53 6.62
N ALA A 131 0.33 8.46 7.62
CA ALA A 131 0.07 7.68 8.84
C ALA A 131 -1.10 8.24 9.68
N LEU A 132 -1.23 9.57 9.74
CA LEU A 132 -2.24 10.26 10.55
C LEU A 132 -3.58 10.44 9.84
N MET A 133 -3.60 10.35 8.50
CA MET A 133 -4.81 10.51 7.71
C MET A 133 -5.77 9.33 7.86
N PRO A 134 -7.10 9.59 7.80
CA PRO A 134 -8.10 8.55 7.61
C PRO A 134 -7.79 7.67 6.39
N ARG A 135 -8.14 6.38 6.46
CA ARG A 135 -7.83 5.39 5.41
C ARG A 135 -8.32 5.78 4.03
N TYR A 136 -9.50 6.40 3.93
CA TYR A 136 -10.04 6.83 2.65
C TYR A 136 -9.19 7.94 2.02
N LEU A 137 -8.63 8.87 2.82
CA LEU A 137 -7.68 9.87 2.32
C LEU A 137 -6.31 9.26 2.03
N ALA A 138 -5.87 8.29 2.83
CA ALA A 138 -4.63 7.56 2.57
C ALA A 138 -4.68 6.80 1.23
N ALA A 139 -5.86 6.30 0.83
CA ALA A 139 -6.06 5.73 -0.51
C ALA A 139 -5.92 6.80 -1.61
N LEU A 140 -6.41 8.02 -1.39
CA LEU A 140 -6.22 9.13 -2.33
C LEU A 140 -4.76 9.55 -2.49
N LEU A 141 -3.91 9.36 -1.47
CA LEU A 141 -2.48 9.63 -1.57
C LEU A 141 -1.78 8.75 -2.63
N GLY A 142 -2.34 7.61 -3.03
CA GLY A 142 -1.81 6.87 -4.18
C GLY A 142 -2.03 7.58 -5.52
N MET A 143 -2.93 8.57 -5.59
CA MET A 143 -3.19 9.39 -6.78
C MET A 143 -2.31 10.67 -6.81
N THR A 144 -1.53 10.91 -5.76
CA THR A 144 -0.70 12.11 -5.62
C THR A 144 0.31 12.28 -6.76
N PRO A 145 1.00 11.24 -7.28
CA PRO A 145 1.92 11.43 -8.40
C PRO A 145 1.23 12.00 -9.64
N SER A 146 0.02 11.53 -9.97
CA SER A 146 -0.77 12.04 -11.09
C SER A 146 -1.26 13.46 -10.84
N LEU A 147 -1.70 13.75 -9.61
CA LEU A 147 -2.17 15.09 -9.23
C LEU A 147 -1.01 16.09 -9.24
N LEU A 148 0.15 15.72 -8.68
CA LEU A 148 1.37 16.53 -8.70
C LEU A 148 1.83 16.80 -10.13
N ASN A 149 1.78 15.82 -11.03
CA ASN A 149 2.14 16.03 -12.42
C ASN A 149 1.21 17.06 -13.10
N ALA A 150 -0.11 17.00 -12.86
CA ALA A 150 -1.04 18.00 -13.39
C ALA A 150 -0.90 19.37 -12.75
N LEU A 151 -0.65 19.43 -11.43
CA LEU A 151 -0.39 20.68 -10.72
C LEU A 151 0.93 21.32 -11.16
N TRP A 152 1.97 20.52 -11.38
CA TRP A 152 3.24 20.99 -11.90
C TRP A 152 3.04 21.65 -13.27
N TYR A 153 2.30 20.99 -14.16
CA TYR A 153 1.99 21.51 -15.49
C TYR A 153 1.23 22.85 -15.46
N ARG A 154 0.26 23.01 -14.54
CA ARG A 154 -0.61 24.21 -14.53
C ARG A 154 -0.10 25.34 -13.64
N CYS A 155 0.47 25.01 -12.50
CA CYS A 155 0.89 25.98 -11.48
C CYS A 155 2.37 26.37 -11.61
N HIS A 156 3.10 25.82 -12.58
CA HIS A 156 4.54 26.08 -12.77
C HIS A 156 5.31 25.93 -11.46
N LEU A 157 5.08 24.81 -10.76
CA LEU A 157 5.74 24.57 -9.48
C LEU A 157 7.26 24.50 -9.70
N PRO A 158 8.06 25.19 -8.85
CA PRO A 158 9.51 25.20 -9.00
C PRO A 158 10.04 23.77 -8.83
N GLY A 159 10.83 23.30 -9.79
CA GLY A 159 11.50 22.00 -9.70
C GLY A 159 12.74 22.06 -8.82
N PRO A 160 13.37 20.91 -8.47
CA PRO A 160 14.56 20.89 -7.61
C PRO A 160 15.76 21.71 -8.12
N ASP A 161 15.79 22.07 -9.41
CA ASP A 161 16.81 22.93 -10.03
C ASP A 161 16.51 24.43 -9.90
N ASP A 162 15.26 24.78 -9.60
CA ASP A 162 14.82 26.16 -9.50
C ASP A 162 15.23 26.74 -8.14
N PRO A 163 15.89 27.91 -8.08
CA PRO A 163 16.25 28.54 -6.81
C PRO A 163 15.05 28.75 -5.88
N HIS A 164 13.84 28.96 -6.43
CA HIS A 164 12.61 29.16 -5.66
C HIS A 164 12.08 27.88 -4.99
N PHE A 165 12.57 26.70 -5.39
CA PHE A 165 12.15 25.41 -4.83
C PHE A 165 12.39 25.32 -3.32
N THR A 166 13.53 25.85 -2.87
CA THR A 166 13.89 25.82 -1.45
C THR A 166 12.90 26.59 -0.59
N ALA A 167 12.54 27.82 -1.01
CA ALA A 167 11.56 28.65 -0.31
C ALA A 167 10.15 28.06 -0.38
N ALA A 168 9.69 27.66 -1.57
CA ALA A 168 8.36 27.08 -1.75
C ALA A 168 8.19 25.74 -1.02
N GLY A 169 9.23 24.90 -1.05
CA GLY A 169 9.28 23.63 -0.34
C GLY A 169 9.32 23.83 1.18
N ALA A 170 10.07 24.81 1.69
CA ALA A 170 10.07 25.15 3.12
C ALA A 170 8.68 25.58 3.60
N VAL A 171 8.00 26.47 2.86
CA VAL A 171 6.62 26.87 3.15
C VAL A 171 5.69 25.66 3.16
N SER A 172 5.83 24.76 2.18
CA SER A 172 5.03 23.54 2.09
C SER A 172 5.25 22.60 3.27
N VAL A 173 6.51 22.41 3.71
CA VAL A 173 6.84 21.63 4.90
C VAL A 173 6.18 22.22 6.14
N VAL A 174 6.30 23.53 6.36
CA VAL A 174 5.68 24.21 7.51
C VAL A 174 4.16 24.09 7.47
N ALA A 175 3.55 24.32 6.31
CA ALA A 175 2.11 24.23 6.11
C ALA A 175 1.57 22.81 6.40
N LEU A 176 2.30 21.76 6.02
CA LEU A 176 1.92 20.37 6.29
C LEU A 176 2.20 19.93 7.74
N LEU A 177 3.19 20.51 8.41
CA LEU A 177 3.48 20.22 9.82
C LEU A 177 2.35 20.68 10.76
N LEU A 178 1.70 21.80 10.48
CA LEU A 178 0.59 22.32 11.29
C LEU A 178 -0.58 21.32 11.47
N PRO A 179 -1.19 20.78 10.40
CA PRO A 179 -2.26 19.79 10.55
C PRO A 179 -1.75 18.47 11.15
N ILE A 180 -0.49 18.08 10.92
CA ILE A 180 0.12 16.91 11.56
C ILE A 180 0.18 17.08 13.08
N ILE A 181 0.69 18.21 13.57
CA ILE A 181 0.77 18.50 15.01
C ILE A 181 -0.62 18.54 15.62
N TRP A 182 -1.58 19.18 14.95
CA TRP A 182 -2.96 19.24 15.40
C TRP A 182 -3.60 17.84 15.49
N ARG A 183 -3.48 17.03 14.42
CA ARG A 183 -4.02 15.66 14.39
C ARG A 183 -3.33 14.74 15.39
N TRP A 184 -2.02 14.84 15.55
CA TRP A 184 -1.28 14.11 16.59
C TRP A 184 -1.86 14.41 17.97
N ARG A 185 -2.00 15.70 18.31
CA ARG A 185 -2.59 16.12 19.59
C ARG A 185 -4.03 15.62 19.74
N GLN A 186 -4.83 15.69 18.69
CA GLN A 186 -6.22 15.19 18.70
C GLN A 186 -6.27 13.68 19.00
N LEU A 187 -5.46 12.87 18.33
CA LEU A 187 -5.45 11.41 18.51
C LEU A 187 -4.95 11.00 19.89
N VAL A 188 -3.89 11.65 20.39
CA VAL A 188 -3.42 11.43 21.76
C VAL A 188 -4.49 11.87 22.78
N ARG A 189 -5.36 12.83 22.45
CA ARG A 189 -6.48 13.31 23.32
C ARG A 189 -7.74 12.45 23.25
N ALA A 190 -7.93 11.65 22.21
CA ALA A 190 -9.21 10.98 21.94
C ALA A 190 -9.62 9.95 23.01
N GLY A 191 -8.69 9.36 23.76
CA GLY A 191 -9.02 8.41 24.83
C GLY A 191 -9.80 7.20 24.32
N ALA A 192 -10.99 6.94 24.87
CA ALA A 192 -11.91 5.89 24.43
C ALA A 192 -12.65 6.22 23.12
N ASN A 193 -12.72 7.49 22.74
CA ASN A 193 -13.42 7.98 21.54
C ASN A 193 -12.55 7.89 20.28
N GLN A 194 -11.73 6.85 20.16
CA GLN A 194 -10.89 6.68 18.98
C GLN A 194 -11.74 6.39 17.73
N PRO A 195 -11.41 7.00 16.58
CA PRO A 195 -12.12 6.76 15.34
C PRO A 195 -11.97 5.29 14.91
N GLN A 196 -13.06 4.69 14.45
CA GLN A 196 -13.13 3.29 14.02
C GLN A 196 -13.49 3.16 12.53
N GLY A 197 -13.21 2.00 11.92
CA GLY A 197 -13.55 1.75 10.53
C GLY A 197 -12.70 2.56 9.53
N TRP A 198 -13.31 3.10 8.47
CA TRP A 198 -12.63 3.84 7.41
C TRP A 198 -12.14 5.24 7.82
N SER A 199 -12.76 5.84 8.86
CA SER A 199 -12.34 7.13 9.40
C SER A 199 -11.16 7.01 10.37
N SER A 200 -10.82 5.79 10.81
CA SER A 200 -9.62 5.51 11.60
C SER A 200 -8.36 5.91 10.82
N PRO A 201 -7.41 6.63 11.45
CA PRO A 201 -6.07 6.83 10.92
C PRO A 201 -5.37 5.51 10.57
N MET A 202 -4.47 5.57 9.59
CA MET A 202 -3.64 4.44 9.17
C MET A 202 -2.81 3.87 10.32
N VAL A 203 -2.20 4.73 11.14
CA VAL A 203 -1.35 4.32 12.28
C VAL A 203 -2.07 3.46 13.31
N LEU A 204 -3.37 3.68 13.56
CA LEU A 204 -4.15 2.87 14.51
C LEU A 204 -4.31 1.42 14.04
N GLN A 205 -4.18 1.17 12.74
CA GLN A 205 -4.22 -0.20 12.24
C GLN A 205 -3.05 -1.01 12.82
N LEU A 206 -1.85 -0.42 12.90
CA LEU A 206 -0.60 -1.09 13.28
C LEU A 206 -0.60 -1.65 14.71
N ARG A 207 -1.60 -1.31 15.53
CA ARG A 207 -1.71 -1.73 16.95
C ARG A 207 -1.78 -3.25 17.15
N ASN A 208 -2.38 -3.99 16.21
CA ASN A 208 -2.65 -5.43 16.37
C ASN A 208 -1.77 -6.31 15.45
N GLY A 209 -0.63 -5.81 14.97
CA GLY A 209 0.34 -6.60 14.20
C GLY A 209 0.82 -5.99 12.89
N SER A 210 1.73 -6.72 12.25
CA SER A 210 2.68 -6.30 11.19
C SER A 210 2.15 -5.47 10.02
N TRP A 211 0.86 -5.58 9.68
CA TRP A 211 0.25 -4.92 8.54
C TRP A 211 -1.11 -4.31 8.85
N GLY A 212 -1.46 -4.24 10.13
CA GLY A 212 -2.64 -3.53 10.58
C GLY A 212 -3.90 -4.39 10.77
N HIS A 213 -4.86 -3.90 11.55
CA HIS A 213 -6.17 -4.52 11.78
C HIS A 213 -7.12 -4.41 10.56
N TRP A 214 -6.64 -4.77 9.36
CA TRP A 214 -7.52 -4.98 8.19
C TRP A 214 -8.49 -6.13 8.42
N SER A 215 -8.18 -7.04 9.35
CA SER A 215 -9.06 -8.11 9.81
C SER A 215 -10.33 -7.63 10.52
N GLY A 216 -10.37 -6.36 10.96
CA GLY A 216 -11.57 -5.73 11.53
C GLY A 216 -12.55 -5.22 10.47
N ILE A 217 -12.10 -5.06 9.22
CA ILE A 217 -12.95 -4.66 8.10
C ILE A 217 -13.86 -5.84 7.78
N GLY A 218 -15.09 -5.75 8.26
CA GLY A 218 -16.06 -6.83 8.18
C GLY A 218 -16.23 -7.62 9.48
N GLU A 219 -15.65 -7.17 10.61
CA GLU A 219 -16.09 -7.66 11.91
C GLU A 219 -17.56 -7.30 12.13
N ASN A 220 -18.35 -8.27 12.58
CA ASN A 220 -19.80 -8.12 12.79
C ASN A 220 -20.14 -6.88 13.63
N ARG A 221 -19.30 -6.53 14.61
CA ARG A 221 -19.47 -5.32 15.43
C ARG A 221 -19.35 -4.04 14.60
N GLN A 222 -18.37 -3.95 13.71
CA GLN A 222 -18.19 -2.79 12.83
C GLN A 222 -19.24 -2.74 11.71
N ILE A 223 -19.71 -3.89 11.22
CA ILE A 223 -20.80 -3.95 10.24
C ILE A 223 -22.10 -3.42 10.86
N ARG A 224 -22.43 -3.83 12.09
CA ARG A 224 -23.63 -3.38 12.82
C ARG A 224 -23.63 -1.89 13.11
N LEU A 225 -22.46 -1.27 13.20
CA LEU A 225 -22.32 0.18 13.40
C LEU A 225 -22.52 0.99 12.11
N ARG A 226 -22.64 0.36 10.94
CA ARG A 226 -22.91 1.07 9.68
C ARG A 226 -24.40 1.40 9.57
N PRO A 227 -24.77 2.53 8.95
CA PRO A 227 -26.14 2.78 8.52
C PRO A 227 -26.69 1.59 7.72
N VAL A 228 -27.96 1.24 7.91
CA VAL A 228 -28.60 0.07 7.28
C VAL A 228 -28.37 0.03 5.76
N TRP A 229 -28.41 1.19 5.10
CA TRP A 229 -28.19 1.31 3.66
C TRP A 229 -26.75 1.00 3.20
N LEU A 230 -25.76 0.98 4.11
CA LEU A 230 -24.34 0.63 3.87
C LEU A 230 -23.97 -0.77 4.36
N GLN A 231 -24.89 -1.48 5.01
CA GLN A 231 -24.65 -2.84 5.46
C GLN A 231 -24.66 -3.79 4.25
N PRO A 232 -23.71 -4.74 4.17
CA PRO A 232 -23.67 -5.72 3.09
C PRO A 232 -24.82 -6.71 3.24
N ASP A 233 -25.61 -6.88 2.18
CA ASP A 233 -26.73 -7.83 2.19
C ASP A 233 -26.25 -9.18 1.65
N ALA A 234 -26.35 -10.20 2.51
CA ALA A 234 -26.05 -11.59 2.19
C ALA A 234 -27.00 -12.12 1.12
N SER A 235 -26.47 -12.76 0.07
CA SER A 235 -27.28 -13.59 -0.81
C SER A 235 -27.16 -15.05 -0.37
N LEU A 236 -28.20 -15.56 0.30
CA LEU A 236 -28.29 -16.96 0.71
C LEU A 236 -29.00 -17.85 -0.32
N THR A 237 -29.39 -17.30 -1.47
CA THR A 237 -30.13 -18.02 -2.50
C THR A 237 -29.28 -19.11 -3.17
N GLY A 238 -29.81 -20.33 -3.14
CA GLY A 238 -29.13 -21.52 -3.67
C GLY A 238 -27.86 -21.89 -2.90
N VAL A 239 -27.86 -21.67 -1.59
CA VAL A 239 -26.80 -22.13 -0.68
C VAL A 239 -27.25 -23.46 -0.08
N GLY A 240 -26.40 -24.47 -0.19
CA GLY A 240 -26.70 -25.80 0.34
C GLY A 240 -25.71 -26.84 -0.19
N PRO A 241 -25.95 -28.13 0.13
CA PRO A 241 -25.06 -29.22 -0.26
C PRO A 241 -24.93 -29.38 -1.77
N ALA A 242 -25.95 -29.02 -2.55
CA ALA A 242 -25.91 -29.03 -4.01
C ALA A 242 -25.00 -27.93 -4.62
N MET A 243 -24.61 -26.92 -3.82
CA MET A 243 -23.81 -25.77 -4.27
C MET A 243 -22.60 -25.55 -3.32
N PRO A 244 -21.66 -26.51 -3.23
CA PRO A 244 -20.60 -26.54 -2.23
C PRO A 244 -19.71 -25.30 -2.27
N ARG A 245 -19.47 -24.72 -3.46
CA ARG A 245 -18.72 -23.48 -3.63
C ARG A 245 -19.34 -22.29 -2.89
N LYS A 246 -20.67 -22.11 -3.02
CA LYS A 246 -21.38 -21.00 -2.37
C LYS A 246 -21.43 -21.20 -0.86
N ALA A 247 -21.68 -22.43 -0.42
CA ALA A 247 -21.63 -22.80 1.00
C ALA A 247 -20.24 -22.51 1.61
N LEU A 248 -19.17 -22.90 0.91
CA LEU A 248 -17.81 -22.63 1.35
C LEU A 248 -17.51 -21.13 1.42
N ARG A 249 -17.96 -20.34 0.43
CA ARG A 249 -17.83 -18.87 0.45
C ARG A 249 -18.54 -18.22 1.64
N ILE A 250 -19.66 -18.76 2.07
CA ILE A 250 -20.38 -18.29 3.26
C ILE A 250 -19.62 -18.67 4.53
N ALA A 251 -19.08 -19.90 4.60
CA ALA A 251 -18.24 -20.34 5.73
C ALA A 251 -16.96 -19.49 5.85
N LEU A 252 -16.34 -19.13 4.71
CA LEU A 252 -15.22 -18.19 4.67
C LEU A 252 -15.61 -16.82 5.22
N GLY A 253 -16.80 -16.34 4.85
CA GLY A 253 -17.38 -15.07 5.33
C GLY A 253 -16.64 -13.83 4.83
N GLY A 254 -17.07 -12.66 5.30
CA GLY A 254 -16.40 -11.38 5.05
C GLY A 254 -16.23 -11.06 3.57
N TRP A 255 -14.98 -10.90 3.13
CA TRP A 255 -14.62 -10.58 1.75
C TRP A 255 -15.12 -11.62 0.72
N TYR A 256 -15.26 -12.89 1.13
CA TYR A 256 -15.70 -13.98 0.25
C TYR A 256 -17.22 -14.21 0.25
N MET A 257 -17.94 -13.54 1.14
CA MET A 257 -19.36 -13.75 1.34
C MET A 257 -20.14 -13.35 0.09
N PRO A 258 -21.00 -14.23 -0.46
CA PRO A 258 -21.86 -13.88 -1.58
C PRO A 258 -22.82 -12.76 -1.16
N GLN A 259 -22.78 -11.65 -1.89
CA GLN A 259 -23.67 -10.51 -1.66
C GLN A 259 -24.73 -10.42 -2.77
N THR A 260 -25.81 -9.70 -2.48
CA THR A 260 -26.79 -9.33 -3.50
C THR A 260 -26.19 -8.36 -4.52
N LEU A 261 -26.71 -8.35 -5.76
CA LEU A 261 -26.27 -7.40 -6.80
C LEU A 261 -26.39 -5.94 -6.34
N ARG A 262 -27.46 -5.62 -5.59
CA ARG A 262 -27.66 -4.30 -4.98
C ARG A 262 -26.54 -3.93 -3.99
N SER A 263 -26.10 -4.89 -3.18
CA SER A 263 -24.96 -4.67 -2.27
C SER A 263 -23.66 -4.44 -3.02
N TYR A 264 -23.38 -5.24 -4.06
CA TYR A 264 -22.23 -5.05 -4.93
C TYR A 264 -22.25 -3.68 -5.63
N ALA A 265 -23.38 -3.27 -6.20
CA ALA A 265 -23.53 -1.97 -6.85
C ALA A 265 -23.30 -0.81 -5.88
N ARG A 266 -23.78 -0.90 -4.63
CA ARG A 266 -23.51 0.11 -3.59
C ARG A 266 -22.03 0.18 -3.23
N GLN A 267 -21.37 -0.97 -3.03
CA GLN A 267 -19.94 -1.02 -2.69
C GLN A 267 -19.07 -0.51 -3.84
N LEU A 268 -19.41 -0.89 -5.08
CA LEU A 268 -18.74 -0.40 -6.27
C LEU A 268 -18.97 1.10 -6.44
N GLY A 269 -20.19 1.59 -6.25
CA GLY A 269 -20.52 3.01 -6.31
C GLY A 269 -19.71 3.84 -5.30
N LEU A 270 -19.54 3.35 -4.07
CA LEU A 270 -18.69 4.01 -3.07
C LEU A 270 -17.22 4.01 -3.48
N LEU A 271 -16.72 2.89 -3.98
CA LEU A 271 -15.34 2.79 -4.48
C LEU A 271 -15.13 3.79 -5.63
N LEU A 272 -16.03 3.78 -6.62
CA LEU A 272 -16.00 4.70 -7.75
C LEU A 272 -16.11 6.16 -7.31
N SER A 273 -16.93 6.47 -6.31
CA SER A 273 -17.07 7.84 -5.78
C SER A 273 -15.77 8.36 -5.16
N LEU A 274 -14.96 7.48 -4.55
CA LEU A 274 -13.65 7.82 -4.02
C LEU A 274 -12.69 8.24 -5.14
N PHE A 275 -12.77 7.59 -6.31
CA PHE A 275 -11.98 7.96 -7.50
C PHE A 275 -12.61 9.11 -8.30
N ALA A 276 -13.91 9.33 -8.18
CA ALA A 276 -14.62 10.42 -8.86
C ALA A 276 -14.21 11.80 -8.30
N LEU A 277 -13.99 11.93 -6.99
CA LEU A 277 -13.52 13.17 -6.36
C LEU A 277 -12.22 13.74 -6.97
N PRO A 278 -11.12 12.98 -7.05
CA PRO A 278 -9.89 13.45 -7.70
C PRO A 278 -10.10 13.69 -9.19
N MET A 279 -10.90 12.86 -9.89
CA MET A 279 -11.31 13.12 -11.28
C MET A 279 -11.98 14.48 -11.45
N LEU A 280 -12.93 14.83 -10.59
CA LEU A 280 -13.57 16.13 -10.57
C LEU A 280 -12.57 17.25 -10.28
N GLY A 281 -11.59 17.00 -9.41
CA GLY A 281 -10.45 17.89 -9.18
C GLY A 281 -9.64 18.14 -10.45
N PHE A 282 -9.29 17.09 -11.21
CA PHE A 282 -8.62 17.23 -12.51
C PHE A 282 -9.48 18.00 -13.52
N VAL A 283 -10.79 17.72 -13.60
CA VAL A 283 -11.72 18.45 -14.48
C VAL A 283 -11.77 19.93 -14.10
N ALA A 284 -11.85 20.25 -12.81
CA ALA A 284 -11.85 21.62 -12.32
C ALA A 284 -10.54 22.34 -12.67
N ILE A 285 -9.39 21.71 -12.39
CA ILE A 285 -8.07 22.25 -12.76
C ILE A 285 -7.96 22.46 -14.28
N ALA A 286 -8.47 21.53 -15.08
CA ALA A 286 -8.46 21.63 -16.54
C ALA A 286 -9.36 22.76 -17.07
N ARG A 287 -10.48 23.07 -16.40
CA ARG A 287 -11.40 24.15 -16.81
C ARG A 287 -11.01 25.54 -16.30
N PHE A 288 -10.42 25.64 -15.11
CA PHE A 288 -10.03 26.93 -14.51
C PHE A 288 -8.58 27.35 -14.81
N GLY A 289 -7.79 26.48 -15.45
CA GLY A 289 -6.42 26.80 -15.87
C GLY A 289 -6.37 27.80 -17.01
N ARG A 290 -5.65 28.92 -16.81
CA ARG A 290 -5.52 30.08 -17.74
C ARG A 290 -4.83 29.81 -19.09
N SER A 291 -4.48 28.57 -19.42
CA SER A 291 -3.70 28.27 -20.63
C SER A 291 -4.51 27.41 -21.60
N GLY A 292 -4.57 27.83 -22.87
CA GLY A 292 -5.31 27.21 -23.98
C GLY A 292 -4.82 25.81 -24.41
N SER A 293 -4.19 25.07 -23.50
CA SER A 293 -3.85 23.67 -23.70
C SER A 293 -5.12 22.82 -23.77
N ASP A 294 -5.14 21.92 -24.73
CA ASP A 294 -6.26 21.03 -25.06
C ASP A 294 -6.78 20.30 -23.82
N VAL A 295 -7.99 20.65 -23.36
CA VAL A 295 -8.64 20.07 -22.16
C VAL A 295 -8.68 18.53 -22.25
N SER A 296 -8.81 18.01 -23.47
CA SER A 296 -8.76 16.59 -23.81
C SER A 296 -7.47 15.89 -23.35
N THR A 297 -6.31 16.51 -23.54
CA THR A 297 -4.98 15.96 -23.16
C THR A 297 -4.79 15.92 -21.65
N THR A 298 -5.23 16.97 -20.94
CA THR A 298 -5.17 17.02 -19.47
C THR A 298 -6.10 15.96 -18.85
N LEU A 299 -7.30 15.80 -19.42
CA LEU A 299 -8.25 14.79 -18.96
C LEU A 299 -7.76 13.37 -19.23
N THR A 300 -7.20 13.09 -20.41
CA THR A 300 -6.64 11.77 -20.72
C THR A 300 -5.45 11.43 -19.83
N ALA A 301 -4.52 12.37 -19.59
CA ALA A 301 -3.43 12.17 -18.64
C ALA A 301 -3.93 11.92 -17.21
N GLY A 302 -4.96 12.66 -16.77
CA GLY A 302 -5.60 12.45 -15.47
C GLY A 302 -6.26 11.07 -15.36
N LEU A 303 -6.92 10.60 -16.42
CA LEU A 303 -7.57 9.29 -16.50
C LEU A 303 -6.55 8.15 -16.46
N VAL A 304 -5.49 8.25 -17.25
CA VAL A 304 -4.36 7.30 -17.24
C VAL A 304 -3.72 7.25 -15.86
N GLY A 305 -3.45 8.41 -15.26
CA GLY A 305 -2.88 8.50 -13.92
C GLY A 305 -3.79 7.90 -12.84
N SER A 306 -5.09 8.15 -12.92
CA SER A 306 -6.07 7.61 -11.96
C SER A 306 -6.25 6.10 -12.11
N LEU A 307 -6.21 5.58 -13.34
CA LEU A 307 -6.16 4.16 -13.61
C LEU A 307 -4.89 3.52 -13.05
N GLY A 308 -3.74 4.19 -13.22
CA GLY A 308 -2.48 3.79 -12.61
C GLY A 308 -2.58 3.72 -11.10
N ALA A 309 -3.10 4.75 -10.45
CA ALA A 309 -3.29 4.75 -9.00
C ALA A 309 -4.29 3.68 -8.52
N LEU A 310 -5.39 3.48 -9.24
CA LEU A 310 -6.35 2.42 -8.95
C LEU A 310 -5.66 1.05 -8.99
N THR A 311 -4.89 0.74 -10.03
CA THR A 311 -4.20 -0.55 -10.14
C THR A 311 -3.10 -0.70 -9.09
N VAL A 312 -2.37 0.37 -8.81
CA VAL A 312 -1.32 0.42 -7.78
C VAL A 312 -1.84 0.07 -6.40
N ILE A 313 -3.04 0.54 -6.05
CA ILE A 313 -3.66 0.29 -4.75
C ILE A 313 -4.41 -1.04 -4.78
N ALA A 314 -5.30 -1.24 -5.77
CA ALA A 314 -6.24 -2.34 -5.78
C ALA A 314 -5.55 -3.70 -5.93
N GLY A 315 -4.52 -3.83 -6.77
CA GLY A 315 -3.81 -5.09 -6.98
C GLY A 315 -3.23 -5.67 -5.67
N PRO A 316 -2.31 -4.96 -5.00
CA PRO A 316 -1.78 -5.38 -3.70
C PRO A 316 -2.85 -5.54 -2.62
N MET A 317 -3.87 -4.68 -2.59
CA MET A 317 -4.96 -4.79 -1.60
C MET A 317 -5.79 -6.06 -1.79
N VAL A 318 -6.10 -6.46 -3.02
CA VAL A 318 -6.81 -7.73 -3.29
C VAL A 318 -6.04 -8.91 -2.71
N GLY A 319 -4.72 -8.95 -2.90
CA GLY A 319 -3.83 -9.96 -2.32
C GLY A 319 -3.82 -9.92 -0.80
N ALA A 320 -3.58 -8.74 -0.22
CA ALA A 320 -3.54 -8.54 1.22
C ALA A 320 -4.85 -8.91 1.92
N PHE A 321 -6.01 -8.50 1.37
CA PHE A 321 -7.31 -8.84 1.94
C PHE A 321 -7.62 -10.33 1.85
N SER A 322 -7.36 -10.94 0.69
CA SER A 322 -7.58 -12.37 0.48
C SER A 322 -6.80 -13.19 1.49
N LEU A 323 -5.52 -12.84 1.67
CA LEU A 323 -4.65 -13.50 2.62
C LEU A 323 -5.04 -13.23 4.08
N ALA A 324 -5.33 -11.98 4.45
CA ALA A 324 -5.68 -11.65 5.84
C ALA A 324 -6.95 -12.39 6.29
N TRP A 325 -7.96 -12.48 5.42
CA TRP A 325 -9.21 -13.20 5.69
C TRP A 325 -9.02 -14.71 5.73
N LEU A 326 -8.39 -15.29 4.70
CA LEU A 326 -8.18 -16.73 4.65
C LEU A 326 -7.19 -17.20 5.72
N GLY A 327 -6.11 -16.45 5.95
CA GLY A 327 -5.12 -16.74 6.99
C GLY A 327 -5.75 -16.81 8.37
N LYS A 328 -6.68 -15.90 8.71
CA LYS A 328 -7.41 -15.93 9.99
C LYS A 328 -8.23 -17.21 10.17
N ARG A 329 -8.82 -17.73 9.09
CA ARG A 329 -9.64 -18.95 9.12
C ARG A 329 -8.79 -20.23 9.10
N TRP A 330 -7.73 -20.27 8.29
CA TRP A 330 -6.90 -21.45 8.05
C TRP A 330 -5.76 -21.65 9.06
N GLN A 331 -5.24 -20.59 9.68
CA GLN A 331 -4.08 -20.68 10.58
C GLN A 331 -4.46 -20.67 12.07
N ARG A 332 -5.67 -20.22 12.42
CA ARG A 332 -6.13 -20.28 13.82
C ARG A 332 -6.62 -21.69 14.10
N VAL A 333 -6.29 -22.19 15.29
CA VAL A 333 -6.84 -23.44 15.84
C VAL A 333 -8.35 -23.24 16.03
N ASN A 334 -9.12 -23.56 15.00
CA ASN A 334 -10.57 -23.47 14.98
C ASN A 334 -11.11 -24.87 14.73
N GLY A 335 -11.95 -25.38 15.63
CA GLY A 335 -12.64 -26.66 15.44
C GLY A 335 -13.56 -26.68 14.22
N GLU A 336 -13.91 -25.51 13.67
CA GLU A 336 -14.77 -25.37 12.49
C GLU A 336 -14.16 -25.95 11.20
N LEU A 337 -12.83 -25.90 11.05
CA LEU A 337 -12.19 -26.27 9.79
C LEU A 337 -12.19 -27.79 9.57
N PRO A 338 -11.81 -28.63 10.56
CA PRO A 338 -11.99 -30.07 10.46
C PRO A 338 -13.45 -30.50 10.28
N LEU A 339 -14.42 -29.78 10.85
CA LEU A 339 -15.86 -30.08 10.65
C LEU A 339 -16.28 -29.94 9.18
N LEU A 340 -15.63 -29.08 8.39
CA LEU A 340 -15.88 -29.00 6.94
C LEU A 340 -15.45 -30.27 6.20
N ALA A 341 -14.52 -31.06 6.75
CA ALA A 341 -14.12 -32.35 6.19
C ALA A 341 -15.22 -33.41 6.33
N LEU A 342 -16.12 -33.25 7.31
CA LEU A 342 -17.22 -34.19 7.56
C LEU A 342 -18.46 -33.90 6.72
N LEU A 343 -18.48 -32.79 5.96
CA LEU A 343 -19.65 -32.40 5.19
C LEU A 343 -19.78 -33.27 3.93
N PRO A 344 -20.86 -34.05 3.79
CA PRO A 344 -21.03 -35.00 2.67
C PRO A 344 -21.11 -34.30 1.31
N ALA A 345 -21.46 -33.01 1.31
CA ALA A 345 -21.56 -32.16 0.12
C ALA A 345 -20.24 -32.00 -0.67
N PHE A 346 -19.08 -32.21 -0.02
CA PHE A 346 -17.78 -32.09 -0.69
C PHE A 346 -17.33 -33.36 -1.39
N GLY A 347 -18.02 -34.50 -1.15
CA GLY A 347 -17.72 -35.78 -1.77
C GLY A 347 -16.26 -36.17 -1.61
N ASP A 348 -15.61 -36.53 -2.72
CA ASP A 348 -14.21 -36.93 -2.75
C ASP A 348 -13.24 -35.79 -2.41
N PRO A 349 -12.07 -36.10 -1.82
CA PRO A 349 -11.05 -35.10 -1.49
C PRO A 349 -10.57 -34.28 -2.70
N ALA A 350 -10.58 -34.86 -3.89
CA ALA A 350 -10.27 -34.15 -5.13
C ALA A 350 -11.32 -33.08 -5.47
N CYS A 351 -12.60 -33.39 -5.26
CA CYS A 351 -13.70 -32.43 -5.42
C CYS A 351 -13.62 -31.31 -4.39
N ALA A 352 -13.36 -31.66 -3.12
CA ALA A 352 -13.14 -30.69 -2.04
C ALA A 352 -11.99 -29.72 -2.36
N LYS A 353 -10.84 -30.22 -2.85
CA LYS A 353 -9.70 -29.39 -3.28
C LYS A 353 -10.09 -28.44 -4.43
N ARG A 354 -10.79 -28.95 -5.45
CA ARG A 354 -11.25 -28.16 -6.60
C ARG A 354 -12.20 -27.04 -6.17
N GLU A 355 -13.19 -27.35 -5.35
CA GLU A 355 -14.16 -26.36 -4.88
C GLU A 355 -13.54 -25.35 -3.92
N LEU A 356 -12.57 -25.75 -3.09
CA LEU A 356 -11.77 -24.84 -2.28
C LEU A 356 -10.99 -23.84 -3.15
N LEU A 357 -10.30 -24.33 -4.19
CA LEU A 357 -9.57 -23.47 -5.12
C LEU A 357 -10.52 -22.50 -5.83
N ARG A 358 -11.67 -22.97 -6.32
CA ARG A 358 -12.67 -22.12 -6.99
C ARG A 358 -13.33 -21.10 -6.06
N ALA A 359 -13.49 -21.43 -4.78
CA ALA A 359 -14.02 -20.53 -3.77
C ALA A 359 -12.99 -19.47 -3.36
N GLY A 360 -11.77 -19.91 -3.02
CA GLY A 360 -10.70 -19.07 -2.48
C GLY A 360 -9.94 -18.25 -3.52
N LEU A 361 -9.64 -18.81 -4.70
CA LEU A 361 -8.94 -18.09 -5.78
C LEU A 361 -9.90 -17.38 -6.74
N GLY A 362 -11.15 -17.85 -6.86
CA GLY A 362 -12.05 -17.36 -7.90
C GLY A 362 -12.36 -15.87 -7.81
N LEU A 363 -12.58 -15.33 -6.60
CA LEU A 363 -12.81 -13.90 -6.41
C LEU A 363 -11.55 -13.07 -6.67
N PRO A 364 -10.39 -13.32 -6.02
CA PRO A 364 -9.20 -12.51 -6.25
C PRO A 364 -8.72 -12.57 -7.70
N LEU A 365 -8.75 -13.75 -8.35
CA LEU A 365 -8.39 -13.85 -9.76
C LEU A 365 -9.34 -13.08 -10.67
N CYS A 366 -10.64 -13.10 -10.38
CA CYS A 366 -11.61 -12.30 -11.13
C CYS A 366 -11.30 -10.80 -11.00
N LEU A 367 -11.02 -10.31 -9.78
CA LEU A 367 -10.66 -8.91 -9.56
C LEU A 367 -9.33 -8.54 -10.24
N HIS A 368 -8.31 -9.40 -10.14
CA HIS A 368 -7.06 -9.17 -10.85
C HIS A 368 -7.23 -9.15 -12.36
N GLY A 369 -8.06 -10.06 -12.89
CA GLY A 369 -8.40 -10.13 -14.31
C GLY A 369 -9.17 -8.90 -14.80
N LEU A 370 -10.15 -8.42 -14.03
CA LEU A 370 -10.88 -7.19 -14.35
C LEU A 370 -9.95 -5.96 -14.40
N LEU A 371 -9.03 -5.85 -13.44
CA LEU A 371 -8.02 -4.80 -13.44
C LEU A 371 -7.07 -4.92 -14.64
N ALA A 372 -6.64 -6.14 -14.99
CA ALA A 372 -5.78 -6.35 -16.16
C ALA A 372 -6.51 -6.01 -17.48
N VAL A 373 -7.77 -6.43 -17.63
CA VAL A 373 -8.62 -6.07 -18.78
C VAL A 373 -8.79 -4.56 -18.88
N LEU A 374 -8.99 -3.87 -17.74
CA LEU A 374 -9.11 -2.42 -17.72
C LEU A 374 -7.81 -1.73 -18.19
N VAL A 375 -6.64 -2.22 -17.78
CA VAL A 375 -5.34 -1.72 -18.25
C VAL A 375 -5.15 -1.99 -19.74
N VAL A 376 -5.46 -3.19 -20.22
CA VAL A 376 -5.36 -3.54 -21.65
C VAL A 376 -6.30 -2.69 -22.49
N ALA A 377 -7.55 -2.49 -22.05
CA ALA A 377 -8.50 -1.61 -22.72
C ALA A 377 -7.98 -0.16 -22.78
N ALA A 378 -7.36 0.32 -21.70
CA ALA A 378 -6.72 1.63 -21.68
C ALA A 378 -5.50 1.70 -22.62
N MET A 379 -4.71 0.64 -22.75
CA MET A 379 -3.59 0.58 -23.71
C MET A 379 -4.10 0.67 -25.16
N LEU A 380 -5.19 -0.05 -25.48
CA LEU A 380 -5.81 -0.03 -26.80
C LEU A 380 -6.51 1.31 -27.10
N HIS A 381 -7.07 1.97 -26.10
CA HIS A 381 -7.71 3.27 -26.30
C HIS A 381 -6.69 4.42 -26.36
N TRP A 382 -5.62 4.33 -25.55
CA TRP A 382 -4.59 5.35 -25.41
C TRP A 382 -3.21 4.81 -25.82
N HIS A 383 -3.05 4.48 -27.09
CA HIS A 383 -1.82 3.91 -27.66
C HIS A 383 -0.54 4.67 -27.29
N GLN A 384 -0.60 6.00 -27.19
CA GLN A 384 0.54 6.84 -26.78
C GLN A 384 1.06 6.54 -25.36
N TYR A 385 0.23 5.96 -24.49
CA TYR A 385 0.59 5.55 -23.13
C TYR A 385 0.78 4.02 -23.00
N ALA A 386 0.86 3.27 -24.10
CA ALA A 386 1.00 1.81 -24.05
C ALA A 386 2.27 1.36 -23.30
N GLN A 387 3.40 2.06 -23.47
CA GLN A 387 4.65 1.76 -22.76
C GLN A 387 4.52 1.92 -21.24
N PRO A 388 4.10 3.07 -20.66
CA PRO A 388 3.94 3.19 -19.21
C PRO A 388 2.84 2.26 -18.65
N LEU A 389 1.76 2.04 -19.41
CA LEU A 389 0.71 1.10 -19.02
C LEU A 389 1.18 -0.36 -19.00
N SER A 390 2.19 -0.74 -19.81
CA SER A 390 2.76 -2.09 -19.79
C SER A 390 3.42 -2.45 -18.45
N PHE A 391 4.03 -1.47 -17.76
CA PHE A 391 4.57 -1.67 -16.42
C PHE A 391 3.48 -1.87 -15.37
N LEU A 392 2.34 -1.18 -15.53
CA LEU A 392 1.17 -1.38 -14.67
C LEU A 392 0.53 -2.75 -14.92
N LEU A 393 0.47 -3.20 -16.19
CA LEU A 393 0.02 -4.54 -16.54
C LEU A 393 0.95 -5.61 -15.94
N LEU A 394 2.27 -5.44 -16.06
CA LEU A 394 3.25 -6.34 -15.45
C LEU A 394 3.09 -6.40 -13.92
N ALA A 395 2.96 -5.25 -13.27
CA ALA A 395 2.68 -5.17 -11.83
C ALA A 395 1.39 -5.90 -11.47
N GLN A 396 0.34 -5.74 -12.27
CA GLN A 396 -0.95 -6.38 -12.04
C GLN A 396 -0.88 -7.91 -12.22
N LEU A 397 -0.14 -8.41 -13.21
CA LEU A 397 0.04 -9.84 -13.42
C LEU A 397 0.87 -10.48 -12.30
N VAL A 398 1.98 -9.85 -11.89
CA VAL A 398 2.82 -10.38 -10.82
C VAL A 398 2.14 -10.25 -9.46
N THR A 399 1.38 -9.19 -9.18
CA THR A 399 0.56 -9.15 -7.95
C THR A 399 -0.48 -10.28 -7.92
N ALA A 400 -1.06 -10.64 -9.07
CA ALA A 400 -1.92 -11.83 -9.18
C ALA A 400 -1.16 -13.12 -8.86
N THR A 401 0.07 -13.30 -9.37
CA THR A 401 0.89 -14.48 -9.06
C THR A 401 1.30 -14.52 -7.58
N VAL A 402 1.61 -13.39 -6.96
CA VAL A 402 1.83 -13.27 -5.50
C VAL A 402 0.61 -13.77 -4.74
N THR A 403 -0.59 -13.27 -5.09
CA THR A 403 -1.85 -13.67 -4.44
C THR A 403 -2.10 -15.18 -4.58
N VAL A 404 -2.00 -15.72 -5.80
CA VAL A 404 -2.19 -17.15 -6.06
C VAL A 404 -1.18 -17.99 -5.27
N SER A 405 0.09 -17.61 -5.30
CA SER A 405 1.16 -18.37 -4.66
C SER A 405 1.02 -18.37 -3.14
N ALA A 406 0.67 -17.22 -2.55
CA ALA A 406 0.39 -17.10 -1.12
C ALA A 406 -0.78 -17.98 -0.69
N LEU A 407 -1.88 -17.97 -1.46
CA LEU A 407 -3.08 -18.76 -1.16
C LEU A 407 -2.86 -20.27 -1.37
N LEU A 408 -2.12 -20.67 -2.42
CA LEU A 408 -1.75 -22.07 -2.62
C LEU A 408 -0.87 -22.60 -1.49
N ASN A 409 0.09 -21.81 -1.02
CA ASN A 409 0.90 -22.18 0.15
C ASN A 409 0.06 -22.29 1.42
N LEU A 410 -0.90 -21.39 1.62
CA LEU A 410 -1.83 -21.44 2.74
C LEU A 410 -2.67 -22.73 2.70
N PHE A 411 -3.27 -23.07 1.55
CA PHE A 411 -4.09 -24.28 1.41
C PHE A 411 -3.26 -25.57 1.44
N GLY A 412 -2.02 -25.54 0.94
CA GLY A 412 -1.06 -26.62 1.11
C GLY A 412 -0.52 -26.75 2.54
N GLY A 413 -0.91 -25.84 3.45
CA GLY A 413 -0.43 -25.69 4.83
C GLY A 413 1.07 -25.56 4.97
N LEU A 414 1.71 -25.00 3.94
CA LEU A 414 3.07 -24.49 3.95
C LEU A 414 3.02 -22.96 4.00
N ALA A 415 2.15 -22.43 4.87
CA ALA A 415 1.88 -21.00 4.91
C ALA A 415 3.18 -20.23 5.16
N LEU A 416 3.37 -19.16 4.40
CA LEU A 416 4.58 -18.35 4.50
C LEU A 416 4.67 -17.76 5.92
N PRO A 417 5.87 -17.78 6.53
CA PRO A 417 6.06 -17.13 7.81
C PRO A 417 5.80 -15.62 7.67
N LEU A 418 5.37 -14.98 8.76
CA LEU A 418 4.94 -13.57 8.75
C LEU A 418 5.98 -12.62 8.17
N TRP A 419 7.28 -12.90 8.39
CA TRP A 419 8.37 -12.08 7.83
C TRP A 419 8.45 -12.22 6.31
N ALA A 420 8.31 -13.44 5.76
CA ALA A 420 8.39 -13.67 4.32
C ALA A 420 7.19 -13.03 3.62
N MET A 421 6.01 -13.11 4.25
CA MET A 421 4.82 -12.42 3.76
C MET A 421 4.96 -10.90 3.80
N GLY A 422 5.51 -10.36 4.89
CA GLY A 422 5.79 -8.92 4.99
C GLY A 422 6.76 -8.47 3.90
N LEU A 423 7.80 -9.26 3.62
CA LEU A 423 8.78 -9.00 2.58
C LEU A 423 8.16 -9.03 1.18
N THR A 424 7.34 -10.04 0.86
CA THR A 424 6.69 -10.13 -0.46
C THR A 424 5.73 -8.98 -0.67
N LEU A 425 4.92 -8.62 0.32
CA LEU A 425 4.00 -7.48 0.22
C LEU A 425 4.75 -6.14 0.10
N ALA A 426 5.83 -5.96 0.85
CA ALA A 426 6.66 -4.75 0.76
C ALA A 426 7.35 -4.63 -0.60
N ALA A 427 7.95 -5.72 -1.11
CA ALA A 427 8.57 -5.76 -2.43
C ALA A 427 7.53 -5.49 -3.53
N THR A 428 6.37 -6.14 -3.45
CA THR A 428 5.26 -5.92 -4.39
C THR A 428 4.83 -4.45 -4.38
N PHE A 429 4.56 -3.89 -3.20
CA PHE A 429 4.13 -2.49 -3.06
C PHE A 429 5.18 -1.51 -3.61
N LEU A 430 6.45 -1.70 -3.24
CA LEU A 430 7.55 -0.86 -3.72
C LEU A 430 7.66 -0.90 -5.25
N LEU A 431 7.69 -2.09 -5.83
CA LEU A 431 7.76 -2.25 -7.29
C LEU A 431 6.53 -1.66 -7.97
N THR A 432 5.35 -1.78 -7.38
CA THR A 432 4.11 -1.20 -7.93
C THR A 432 4.15 0.34 -7.91
N VAL A 433 4.61 0.95 -6.82
CA VAL A 433 4.80 2.41 -6.74
C VAL A 433 5.83 2.87 -7.77
N LEU A 434 6.96 2.17 -7.88
CA LEU A 434 7.98 2.48 -8.89
C LEU A 434 7.46 2.32 -10.32
N SER A 435 6.61 1.32 -10.58
CA SER A 435 5.93 1.14 -11.88
C SER A 435 4.95 2.25 -12.25
N ALA A 436 4.43 2.99 -11.27
CA ALA A 436 3.65 4.19 -11.56
C ALA A 436 4.52 5.44 -11.70
N MET A 437 5.56 5.57 -10.87
CA MET A 437 6.39 6.78 -10.83
C MET A 437 7.45 6.83 -11.93
N LEU A 438 8.24 5.77 -12.13
CA LEU A 438 9.38 5.80 -13.05
C LEU A 438 8.98 6.00 -14.51
N PRO A 439 7.96 5.32 -15.07
CA PRO A 439 7.53 5.59 -16.43
C PRO A 439 6.99 7.01 -16.61
N ALA A 440 6.26 7.53 -15.62
CA ALA A 440 5.76 8.90 -15.63
C ALA A 440 6.90 9.93 -15.59
N MET A 441 7.98 9.65 -14.86
CA MET A 441 9.18 10.50 -14.82
C MET A 441 10.06 10.35 -16.07
N ALA A 442 10.13 9.16 -16.68
CA ALA A 442 10.98 8.89 -17.83
C ALA A 442 10.37 9.40 -19.14
N TRP A 443 9.05 9.26 -19.30
CA TRP A 443 8.32 9.57 -20.53
C TRP A 443 7.26 10.67 -20.36
N GLY A 444 7.23 11.32 -19.19
CA GLY A 444 6.36 12.47 -18.96
C GLY A 444 6.84 13.72 -19.70
N HIS A 445 6.08 14.81 -19.58
CA HIS A 445 6.38 16.08 -20.25
C HIS A 445 7.71 16.71 -19.81
N HIS A 446 8.17 16.43 -18.59
CA HIS A 446 9.49 16.82 -18.10
C HIS A 446 10.30 15.55 -17.82
N PRO A 447 10.87 14.92 -18.86
CA PRO A 447 11.56 13.65 -18.71
C PRO A 447 12.81 13.83 -17.84
N VAL A 448 12.92 12.98 -16.83
CA VAL A 448 14.04 12.96 -15.91
C VAL A 448 15.03 11.91 -16.42
N GLY A 449 16.22 12.35 -16.88
CA GLY A 449 17.17 11.49 -17.60
C GLY A 449 17.54 10.18 -16.89
N TRP A 450 17.64 10.17 -15.56
CA TRP A 450 17.95 8.95 -14.79
C TRP A 450 16.77 7.96 -14.69
N ALA A 451 15.53 8.43 -14.83
CA ALA A 451 14.34 7.58 -14.64
C ALA A 451 14.25 6.50 -15.74
N GLY A 452 14.62 6.85 -16.97
CA GLY A 452 14.67 5.90 -18.09
C GLY A 452 15.64 4.74 -17.85
N ALA A 453 16.82 5.04 -17.29
CA ALA A 453 17.82 4.03 -16.94
C ALA A 453 17.34 3.06 -15.84
N MET A 454 16.36 3.46 -15.02
CA MET A 454 15.78 2.63 -13.95
C MET A 454 14.63 1.74 -14.43
N LEU A 455 14.15 1.88 -15.67
CA LEU A 455 13.07 1.05 -16.20
C LEU A 455 13.46 -0.43 -16.44
N PRO A 456 14.62 -0.76 -17.05
CA PRO A 456 15.06 -2.15 -17.15
C PRO A 456 15.21 -2.89 -15.81
N PRO A 457 15.89 -2.34 -14.78
CA PRO A 457 16.01 -3.02 -13.48
C PRO A 457 14.65 -3.15 -12.78
N LEU A 458 13.71 -2.22 -12.98
CA LEU A 458 12.33 -2.39 -12.52
C LEU A 458 11.65 -3.61 -13.16
N GLY A 459 11.79 -3.78 -14.48
CA GLY A 459 11.28 -4.97 -15.19
C GLY A 459 11.91 -6.26 -14.68
N LEU A 460 13.23 -6.28 -14.48
CA LEU A 460 13.94 -7.42 -13.89
C LEU A 460 13.45 -7.73 -12.46
N GLY A 461 13.21 -6.70 -11.64
CA GLY A 461 12.66 -6.87 -10.29
C GLY A 461 11.31 -7.58 -10.28
N TRP A 462 10.42 -7.21 -11.20
CA TRP A 462 9.14 -7.90 -11.38
C TRP A 462 9.30 -9.35 -11.85
N LEU A 463 10.20 -9.61 -12.80
CA LEU A 463 10.46 -10.97 -13.28
C LEU A 463 11.04 -11.87 -12.19
N LEU A 464 11.99 -11.37 -11.40
CA LEU A 464 12.57 -12.10 -10.26
C LEU A 464 11.52 -12.40 -9.19
N LEU A 465 10.69 -11.41 -8.83
CA LEU A 465 9.60 -11.62 -7.88
C LEU A 465 8.58 -12.63 -8.43
N GLY A 466 8.18 -12.49 -9.70
CA GLY A 466 7.27 -13.41 -10.37
C GLY A 466 7.82 -14.84 -10.40
N GLY A 467 9.09 -15.03 -10.75
CA GLY A 467 9.76 -16.32 -10.75
C GLY A 467 9.81 -16.97 -9.36
N ALA A 468 10.19 -16.19 -8.34
CA ALA A 468 10.19 -16.65 -6.95
C ALA A 468 8.79 -17.04 -6.46
N MET A 469 7.76 -16.26 -6.82
CA MET A 469 6.37 -16.56 -6.47
C MET A 469 5.88 -17.81 -7.19
N ILE A 470 6.14 -17.96 -8.49
CA ILE A 470 5.78 -19.18 -9.23
C ILE A 470 6.41 -20.41 -8.59
N TRP A 471 7.68 -20.34 -8.19
CA TRP A 471 8.36 -21.43 -7.48
C TRP A 471 7.67 -21.76 -6.15
N LEU A 472 7.35 -20.75 -5.33
CA LEU A 472 6.60 -20.94 -4.09
C LEU A 472 5.19 -21.48 -4.36
N GLY A 473 4.50 -21.01 -5.40
CA GLY A 473 3.17 -21.47 -5.80
C GLY A 473 3.18 -22.94 -6.20
N ARG A 474 4.21 -23.39 -6.93
CA ARG A 474 4.41 -24.82 -7.27
C ARG A 474 4.62 -25.67 -6.01
N ARG A 475 5.37 -25.16 -5.03
CA ARG A 475 5.55 -25.84 -3.73
C ARG A 475 4.22 -25.95 -2.97
N GLY A 476 3.45 -24.86 -2.89
CA GLY A 476 2.13 -24.85 -2.27
C GLY A 476 1.14 -25.79 -2.97
N TRP A 477 1.15 -25.80 -4.31
CA TRP A 477 0.35 -26.71 -5.12
C TRP A 477 0.66 -28.19 -4.82
N ARG A 478 1.95 -28.55 -4.81
CA ARG A 478 2.38 -29.92 -4.44
C ARG A 478 1.94 -30.27 -3.03
N GLY A 479 2.09 -29.37 -2.06
CA GLY A 479 1.61 -29.56 -0.69
C GLY A 479 0.10 -29.81 -0.63
N LEU A 480 -0.69 -29.06 -1.39
CA LEU A 480 -2.14 -29.27 -1.49
C LEU A 480 -2.50 -30.63 -2.13
N MET A 481 -1.76 -31.04 -3.16
CA MET A 481 -2.00 -32.32 -3.83
C MET A 481 -1.67 -33.51 -2.92
N LEU A 482 -0.58 -33.43 -2.14
CA LEU A 482 -0.15 -34.50 -1.23
C LEU A 482 -1.06 -34.66 0.02
N ARG A 483 -1.86 -33.65 0.37
CA ARG A 483 -2.76 -33.73 1.52
C ARG A 483 -3.92 -34.71 1.25
N PRO A 484 -4.29 -35.57 2.20
CA PRO A 484 -5.44 -36.46 2.05
C PRO A 484 -6.75 -35.67 1.97
N HIS A 485 -6.92 -34.63 2.80
CA HIS A 485 -8.06 -33.72 2.76
C HIS A 485 -7.62 -32.26 2.97
N PRO A 486 -8.16 -31.27 2.24
CA PRO A 486 -7.73 -29.87 2.35
C PRO A 486 -8.08 -29.20 3.68
N PHE A 487 -9.00 -29.78 4.47
CA PHE A 487 -9.46 -29.21 5.74
C PHE A 487 -8.94 -29.96 6.99
N LEU A 488 -8.14 -31.01 6.82
CA LEU A 488 -7.53 -31.70 7.95
C LEU A 488 -6.12 -31.16 8.20
N LEU A 489 -5.81 -30.93 9.47
CA LEU A 489 -4.43 -30.74 9.93
C LEU A 489 -3.75 -32.11 9.98
N ASN A 490 -2.43 -32.14 9.78
CA ASN A 490 -1.65 -33.33 10.12
C ASN A 490 -1.45 -33.40 11.63
#